data_AF-A0A2Z5WZ11-F1
#
_entry.id   AF-A0A2Z5WZ11-F1
#
_cell.length_a   1.000
_cell.length_b   1.000
_cell.length_c   1.000
_cell.angle_alpha   90.00
_cell.angle_beta   90.00
_cell.angle_gamma   90.00
#
_symmetry.space_group_name_H-M   'P 1'
#
loop_
_entity.id
_entity.type
_entity.pdbx_description
1 polymer ?
#
loop_
_entity_poly.entity_id
_entity_poly.type
_entity_poly.pdbx_seq_one_letter_code
_entity_poly.pdbx_strand_id
1 'polypeptide(L)'
;MLQNRKKFRAINLAFVTILGLLLDLSEIALISPDVKKAQAQGGIQVRTDQWLQVEQVSGNVTYRNLYNYTNRAARVGDRLQVASDEISTGANSSAVLSVDTAVGSIYIAENTTLRINSFRVAADNGRITNLVVPRGKARLQIRKFTNRGSQLNIQTPAGISGVRGTKYIVIARSNGNMIVTTLEGSVATTAQKRTEIVNGGFENLTVVGEPPSPAVPIKNEASFSYVINRQASGSGRSILFIGYTNPFNTVKVDGRDQPLDRNGNFSIQFPAPSNLKVNVKVETPQGKVQVYEIPIL
;
A
#
# COMPACT_ATOMS: atom_id res chain seq x y z
N MET A 1 23.19 -10.67 55.69
CA MET A 1 23.86 -11.49 56.73
C MET A 1 22.86 -12.52 57.25
N LEU A 2 23.35 -13.71 57.62
CA LEU A 2 22.67 -15.00 57.75
C LEU A 2 21.36 -15.05 58.58
N GLN A 3 20.48 -15.98 58.20
CA GLN A 3 19.89 -17.02 59.09
C GLN A 3 19.08 -17.98 58.21
N ASN A 4 19.63 -19.11 57.74
CA ASN A 4 19.99 -20.36 58.41
C ASN A 4 18.79 -21.19 58.93
N ARG A 5 18.70 -22.38 58.33
CA ARG A 5 17.69 -23.44 58.45
C ARG A 5 17.71 -24.15 59.81
N LYS A 6 16.63 -24.91 60.05
CA LYS A 6 16.51 -26.31 60.60
C LYS A 6 15.38 -26.35 61.64
N LYS A 7 14.65 -27.43 61.93
CA LYS A 7 14.40 -28.82 61.46
C LYS A 7 13.37 -29.38 62.46
N PHE A 8 12.43 -30.23 62.05
CA PHE A 8 11.79 -31.30 62.88
C PHE A 8 11.04 -32.20 61.87
N ARG A 9 11.37 -33.48 61.56
CA ARG A 9 11.37 -34.76 62.33
C ARG A 9 10.17 -34.90 63.27
N ALA A 10 9.38 -35.97 63.34
CA ALA A 10 9.17 -37.21 62.59
C ALA A 10 7.97 -37.96 63.24
N ILE A 11 7.51 -39.09 62.64
CA ILE A 11 6.92 -40.31 63.27
C ILE A 11 5.39 -40.56 63.20
N ASN A 12 5.06 -41.48 62.27
CA ASN A 12 4.31 -42.77 62.36
C ASN A 12 2.78 -42.96 62.50
N LEU A 13 2.32 -43.80 61.56
CA LEU A 13 1.40 -44.97 61.60
C LEU A 13 -0.03 -44.84 62.13
N ALA A 14 -0.99 -45.08 61.23
CA ALA A 14 -1.96 -46.17 61.41
C ALA A 14 -2.45 -46.72 60.06
N PHE A 15 -2.45 -48.05 59.99
CA PHE A 15 -2.93 -48.94 58.93
C PHE A 15 -4.46 -49.03 58.96
N VAL A 16 -5.17 -48.96 57.83
CA VAL A 16 -6.30 -49.86 57.48
C VAL A 16 -6.42 -49.92 55.96
N THR A 17 -6.17 -51.10 55.42
CA THR A 17 -6.55 -51.55 54.07
C THR A 17 -8.05 -51.81 53.97
N ILE A 18 -8.71 -51.42 52.88
CA ILE A 18 -9.74 -52.23 52.19
C ILE A 18 -9.83 -51.81 50.71
N LEU A 19 -9.99 -52.86 49.92
CA LEU A 19 -10.02 -53.06 48.48
C LEU A 19 -11.18 -52.34 47.75
N GLY A 20 -10.94 -51.86 46.53
CA GLY A 20 -12.01 -51.42 45.62
C GLY A 20 -11.49 -50.74 44.35
N LEU A 21 -11.19 -51.52 43.32
CA LEU A 21 -10.94 -51.07 41.94
C LEU A 21 -12.21 -50.45 41.34
N LEU A 22 -12.11 -49.24 40.78
CA LEU A 22 -12.85 -48.84 39.58
C LEU A 22 -12.10 -47.71 38.85
N LEU A 23 -11.96 -47.91 37.54
CA LEU A 23 -11.18 -47.11 36.60
C LEU A 23 -11.81 -45.74 36.37
N ASP A 24 -11.01 -44.67 36.45
CA ASP A 24 -11.27 -43.46 35.68
C ASP A 24 -10.07 -43.16 34.79
N LEU A 25 -10.28 -43.43 33.51
CA LEU A 25 -9.41 -43.13 32.40
C LEU A 25 -9.28 -41.61 32.27
N SER A 26 -8.11 -41.08 32.63
CA SER A 26 -7.71 -39.76 32.17
C SER A 26 -7.63 -39.77 30.64
N GLU A 27 -8.51 -39.04 29.98
CA GLU A 27 -8.39 -38.69 28.57
C GLU A 27 -7.10 -37.89 28.33
N ILE A 28 -6.00 -38.59 28.06
CA ILE A 28 -4.91 -38.05 27.28
C ILE A 28 -5.41 -38.06 25.85
N ALA A 29 -6.03 -36.96 25.43
CA ALA A 29 -6.37 -36.74 24.04
C ALA A 29 -5.07 -36.77 23.21
N LEU A 30 -4.86 -37.88 22.51
CA LEU A 30 -3.85 -38.06 21.48
C LEU A 30 -4.12 -37.03 20.37
N ILE A 31 -3.42 -35.90 20.42
CA ILE A 31 -3.35 -34.97 19.30
C ILE A 31 -2.72 -35.75 18.13
N SER A 32 -3.51 -35.99 17.10
CA SER A 32 -3.05 -36.68 15.89
C SER A 32 -1.87 -35.92 15.26
N PRO A 33 -0.87 -36.63 14.68
CA PRO A 33 0.28 -36.00 14.05
C PRO A 33 -0.08 -35.05 12.89
N ASP A 34 -1.32 -35.10 12.39
CA ASP A 34 -1.82 -34.22 11.33
C ASP A 34 -2.10 -32.79 11.80
N VAL A 35 -2.46 -32.58 13.07
CA VAL A 35 -2.66 -31.22 13.63
C VAL A 35 -1.33 -30.51 13.82
N LYS A 36 -0.25 -31.25 14.13
CA LYS A 36 1.11 -30.68 14.21
C LYS A 36 1.66 -30.25 12.85
N LYS A 37 1.24 -30.89 11.74
CA LYS A 37 1.61 -30.46 10.37
C LYS A 37 0.89 -29.18 9.94
N ALA A 38 -0.36 -28.98 10.37
CA ALA A 38 -1.14 -27.78 10.04
C ALA A 38 -0.60 -26.50 10.70
N GLN A 39 0.00 -26.60 11.90
CA GLN A 39 0.60 -25.44 12.60
C GLN A 39 2.05 -25.14 12.15
N ALA A 40 2.75 -26.09 11.53
CA ALA A 40 4.12 -25.90 11.04
C ALA A 40 4.20 -25.18 9.67
N GLN A 41 3.06 -24.94 9.00
CA GLN A 41 2.99 -24.23 7.70
C GLN A 41 2.72 -22.72 7.84
N GLY A 42 2.70 -22.17 9.06
CA GLY A 42 2.43 -20.76 9.32
C GLY A 42 3.63 -19.81 9.35
N GLY A 43 4.87 -20.29 9.18
CA GLY A 43 6.05 -19.48 9.54
C GLY A 43 7.31 -19.62 8.68
N ILE A 44 7.29 -20.41 7.60
CA ILE A 44 8.43 -20.47 6.69
C ILE A 44 8.18 -19.46 5.57
N GLN A 45 8.71 -18.25 5.71
CA GLN A 45 9.03 -17.44 4.54
C GLN A 45 10.07 -18.23 3.74
N VAL A 46 9.59 -19.06 2.81
CA VAL A 46 10.44 -19.65 1.79
C VAL A 46 11.12 -18.46 1.12
N ARG A 47 12.45 -18.36 1.25
CA ARG A 47 13.23 -17.43 0.44
C ARG A 47 12.98 -17.83 -1.00
N THR A 48 12.06 -17.14 -1.64
CA THR A 48 11.90 -17.23 -3.07
C THR A 48 13.02 -16.39 -3.66
N ASP A 49 13.55 -16.81 -4.81
CA ASP A 49 14.49 -15.99 -5.60
C ASP A 49 13.74 -14.80 -6.26
N GLN A 50 12.83 -14.15 -5.53
CA GLN A 50 12.10 -12.97 -5.97
C GLN A 50 12.63 -11.75 -5.24
N TRP A 51 12.77 -10.65 -5.99
CA TRP A 51 13.21 -9.38 -5.46
C TRP A 51 12.67 -8.24 -6.29
N LEU A 52 12.69 -7.04 -5.71
CA LEU A 52 12.73 -5.80 -6.46
C LEU A 52 14.13 -5.22 -6.34
N GLN A 53 14.77 -4.88 -7.46
CA GLN A 53 16.10 -4.27 -7.46
C GLN A 53 16.00 -2.81 -7.88
N VAL A 54 16.68 -1.93 -7.15
CA VAL A 54 16.78 -0.51 -7.49
C VAL A 54 17.70 -0.36 -8.71
N GLU A 55 17.13 0.10 -9.83
CA GLU A 55 17.86 0.36 -11.07
C GLU A 55 18.27 1.83 -11.19
N GLN A 56 17.42 2.74 -10.70
CA GLN A 56 17.67 4.19 -10.75
C GLN A 56 17.11 4.89 -9.52
N VAL A 57 17.79 5.95 -9.10
CA VAL A 57 17.37 6.87 -8.03
C VAL A 57 17.60 8.31 -8.47
N SER A 58 16.65 9.18 -8.15
CA SER A 58 16.77 10.62 -8.34
C SER A 58 16.20 11.36 -7.12
N GLY A 59 16.93 12.35 -6.62
CA GLY A 59 16.55 13.12 -5.44
C GLY A 59 16.66 12.34 -4.13
N ASN A 60 15.77 12.64 -3.18
CA ASN A 60 15.70 12.00 -1.88
C ASN A 60 14.92 10.68 -1.97
N VAL A 61 15.66 9.57 -2.02
CA VAL A 61 15.11 8.21 -2.01
C VAL A 61 15.68 7.45 -0.83
N THR A 62 14.80 6.89 0.00
CA THR A 62 15.19 6.09 1.16
C THR A 62 14.83 4.62 0.95
N TYR A 63 15.74 3.75 1.36
CA TYR A 63 15.57 2.32 1.43
C TYR A 63 15.56 1.88 2.91
N ARG A 64 14.64 0.98 3.25
CA ARG A 64 14.54 0.34 4.56
C ARG A 64 14.42 -1.16 4.36
N ASN A 65 15.19 -1.92 5.12
CA ASN A 65 15.11 -3.38 5.15
C ASN A 65 14.62 -3.85 6.53
N LEU A 66 13.93 -4.98 6.59
CA LEU A 66 13.51 -5.60 7.85
C LEU A 66 14.65 -5.80 8.87
N TYR A 67 15.86 -6.17 8.41
CA TYR A 67 17.01 -6.44 9.28
C TYR A 67 17.68 -5.18 9.83
N ASN A 68 17.42 -4.02 9.23
CA ASN A 68 17.92 -2.73 9.67
C ASN A 68 16.82 -1.68 9.52
N TYR A 69 16.07 -1.47 10.60
CA TYR A 69 14.93 -0.54 10.67
C TYR A 69 15.29 0.93 10.44
N THR A 70 16.57 1.25 10.25
CA THR A 70 17.02 2.61 9.94
C THR A 70 16.83 2.90 8.45
N ASN A 71 16.10 3.96 8.14
CA ASN A 71 16.04 4.49 6.78
C ASN A 71 17.45 4.95 6.37
N ARG A 72 17.96 4.42 5.26
CA ARG A 72 19.18 4.93 4.62
C ARG A 72 18.87 5.43 3.22
N ALA A 73 19.77 6.21 2.64
CA ALA A 73 19.69 6.54 1.22
C ALA A 73 19.69 5.25 0.37
N ALA A 74 18.77 5.18 -0.59
CA ALA A 74 18.71 4.10 -1.57
C ALA A 74 19.85 4.24 -2.57
N ARG A 75 20.36 3.12 -3.06
CA ARG A 75 21.46 3.01 -4.03
C ARG A 75 21.06 2.05 -5.14
N VAL A 76 21.57 2.30 -6.34
CA VAL A 76 21.44 1.33 -7.45
C VAL A 76 22.04 0.00 -7.01
N GLY A 77 21.33 -1.10 -7.28
CA GLY A 77 21.67 -2.44 -6.83
C GLY A 77 21.06 -2.84 -5.49
N ASP A 78 20.45 -1.93 -4.73
CA ASP A 78 19.70 -2.29 -3.52
C ASP A 78 18.57 -3.26 -3.88
N ARG A 79 18.41 -4.33 -3.08
CA ARG A 79 17.37 -5.33 -3.28
C ARG A 79 16.38 -5.34 -2.13
N LEU A 80 15.09 -5.21 -2.46
CA LEU A 80 13.99 -5.52 -1.57
C LEU A 80 13.65 -6.99 -1.79
N GLN A 81 13.77 -7.82 -0.75
CA GLN A 81 13.67 -9.29 -0.87
C GLN A 81 12.72 -9.91 0.14
N VAL A 82 12.51 -9.26 1.28
CA VAL A 82 11.66 -9.79 2.36
C VAL A 82 10.47 -8.89 2.63
N ALA A 83 9.45 -9.45 3.26
CA ALA A 83 8.30 -8.67 3.70
C ALA A 83 8.76 -7.51 4.59
N SER A 84 8.11 -6.35 4.41
CA SER A 84 8.45 -5.08 5.06
C SER A 84 9.65 -4.32 4.49
N ASP A 85 10.42 -4.88 3.56
CA ASP A 85 11.38 -4.08 2.80
C ASP A 85 10.63 -3.00 2.02
N GLU A 86 11.18 -1.79 2.04
CA GLU A 86 10.49 -0.59 1.58
C GLU A 86 11.44 0.33 0.83
N ILE A 87 10.91 0.98 -0.20
CA ILE A 87 11.49 2.16 -0.81
C ILE A 87 10.50 3.31 -0.73
N SER A 88 11.01 4.49 -0.40
CA SER A 88 10.22 5.71 -0.27
C SER A 88 10.92 6.87 -0.98
N THR A 89 10.15 7.69 -1.70
CA THR A 89 10.61 8.87 -2.42
C THR A 89 10.06 10.14 -1.77
N GLY A 90 10.89 11.18 -1.65
CA GLY A 90 10.49 12.51 -1.21
C GLY A 90 9.88 13.36 -2.33
N ALA A 91 9.73 14.66 -2.08
CA ALA A 91 9.34 15.64 -3.09
C ALA A 91 10.41 15.75 -4.18
N ASN A 92 10.01 15.97 -5.43
CA ASN A 92 10.91 16.07 -6.59
C ASN A 92 11.89 14.89 -6.73
N SER A 93 11.49 13.71 -6.26
CA SER A 93 12.33 12.50 -6.21
C SER A 93 11.64 11.35 -6.92
N SER A 94 12.41 10.40 -7.44
CA SER A 94 11.87 9.22 -8.13
C SER A 94 12.81 8.02 -8.02
N ALA A 95 12.27 6.83 -8.24
CA ALA A 95 13.04 5.61 -8.33
C ALA A 95 12.50 4.68 -9.42
N VAL A 96 13.38 3.86 -10.00
CA VAL A 96 12.99 2.78 -10.91
C VAL A 96 13.43 1.46 -10.29
N LEU A 97 12.51 0.52 -10.18
CA LEU A 97 12.77 -0.83 -9.72
C LEU A 97 12.58 -1.82 -10.87
N SER A 98 13.45 -2.82 -10.98
CA SER A 98 13.16 -4.03 -11.74
C SER A 98 12.43 -5.05 -10.85
N VAL A 99 11.49 -5.80 -11.43
CA VAL A 99 10.80 -6.91 -10.77
C VAL A 99 11.46 -8.18 -11.25
N ASP A 100 12.12 -8.93 -10.36
CA ASP A 100 12.85 -10.16 -10.69
C ASP A 100 13.77 -9.98 -11.94
N THR A 101 14.30 -11.06 -12.50
CA THR A 101 15.00 -11.01 -13.78
C THR A 101 13.96 -10.98 -14.92
N ALA A 102 13.93 -9.85 -15.63
CA ALA A 102 13.13 -9.64 -16.84
C ALA A 102 11.60 -9.74 -16.69
N VAL A 103 11.00 -9.71 -15.49
CA VAL A 103 9.52 -9.68 -15.36
C VAL A 103 8.95 -8.31 -15.70
N GLY A 104 9.62 -7.24 -15.32
CA GLY A 104 9.15 -5.89 -15.63
C GLY A 104 9.83 -4.83 -14.79
N SER A 105 9.25 -3.63 -14.82
CA SER A 105 9.74 -2.48 -14.07
C SER A 105 8.61 -1.74 -13.35
N ILE A 106 8.96 -1.11 -12.24
CA ILE A 106 8.08 -0.23 -11.46
C ILE A 106 8.78 1.12 -11.36
N TYR A 107 8.17 2.14 -11.97
CA TYR A 107 8.55 3.53 -11.77
C TYR A 107 7.78 4.09 -10.57
N ILE A 108 8.50 4.66 -9.61
CA ILE A 108 7.99 5.22 -8.37
C ILE A 108 8.14 6.75 -8.45
N ALA A 109 7.01 7.46 -8.44
CA ALA A 109 6.99 8.91 -8.52
C ALA A 109 7.36 9.56 -7.17
N GLU A 110 7.35 10.90 -7.10
CA GLU A 110 7.57 11.64 -5.85
C GLU A 110 6.54 11.30 -4.76
N ASN A 111 6.91 11.53 -3.50
CA ASN A 111 6.04 11.34 -2.33
C ASN A 111 5.37 9.95 -2.26
N THR A 112 6.08 8.91 -2.71
CA THR A 112 5.54 7.56 -2.87
C THR A 112 6.28 6.60 -1.97
N THR A 113 5.53 5.69 -1.34
CA THR A 113 6.07 4.57 -0.59
C THR A 113 5.66 3.28 -1.28
N LEU A 114 6.60 2.37 -1.48
CA LEU A 114 6.35 1.01 -1.96
C LEU A 114 7.00 0.02 -1.02
N ARG A 115 6.23 -0.98 -0.57
CA ARG A 115 6.67 -2.00 0.38
C ARG A 115 6.33 -3.39 -0.11
N ILE A 116 7.19 -4.36 0.20
CA ILE A 116 6.89 -5.78 -0.02
C ILE A 116 5.93 -6.27 1.05
N ASN A 117 4.82 -6.89 0.63
CA ASN A 117 3.97 -7.65 1.53
C ASN A 117 4.38 -9.12 1.57
N SER A 118 4.47 -9.76 0.41
CA SER A 118 4.95 -11.14 0.30
C SER A 118 5.35 -11.51 -1.11
N PHE A 119 6.24 -12.47 -1.17
CA PHE A 119 6.57 -13.24 -2.36
C PHE A 119 6.16 -14.69 -2.13
N ARG A 120 5.51 -15.32 -3.11
CA ARG A 120 5.06 -16.72 -3.03
C ARG A 120 5.23 -17.41 -4.38
N VAL A 121 5.38 -18.73 -4.32
CA VAL A 121 5.38 -19.60 -5.51
C VAL A 121 4.11 -20.44 -5.49
N ALA A 122 3.37 -20.43 -6.59
CA ALA A 122 2.20 -21.25 -6.82
C ALA A 122 2.60 -22.69 -7.18
N ALA A 123 1.64 -23.64 -7.12
CA ALA A 123 1.90 -25.05 -7.40
C ALA A 123 2.45 -25.31 -8.82
N ASP A 124 2.12 -24.45 -9.80
CA ASP A 124 2.62 -24.52 -11.17
C ASP A 124 3.96 -23.78 -11.37
N ASN A 125 4.70 -23.55 -10.28
CA ASN A 125 5.90 -22.71 -10.25
C ASN A 125 5.63 -21.24 -10.67
N GLY A 126 4.36 -20.80 -10.61
CA GLY A 126 3.98 -19.42 -10.87
C GLY A 126 4.44 -18.48 -9.77
N ARG A 127 4.91 -17.29 -10.14
CA ARG A 127 5.43 -16.29 -9.21
C ARG A 127 4.33 -15.31 -8.79
N ILE A 128 4.03 -15.27 -7.50
CA ILE A 128 3.04 -14.37 -6.89
C ILE A 128 3.79 -13.26 -6.16
N THR A 129 3.61 -12.03 -6.62
CA THR A 129 4.22 -10.82 -6.02
C THR A 129 3.14 -9.96 -5.42
N ASN A 130 3.16 -9.76 -4.09
CA ASN A 130 2.22 -8.86 -3.41
C ASN A 130 2.99 -7.66 -2.85
N LEU A 131 2.65 -6.48 -3.35
CA LEU A 131 3.23 -5.20 -2.95
C LEU A 131 2.17 -4.33 -2.27
N VAL A 132 2.61 -3.35 -1.50
CA VAL A 132 1.75 -2.36 -0.85
C VAL A 132 2.22 -0.97 -1.26
N VAL A 133 1.30 -0.15 -1.75
CA VAL A 133 1.50 1.28 -2.01
C VAL A 133 0.51 2.01 -1.11
N PRO A 134 0.91 2.40 0.12
CA PRO A 134 0.00 3.05 1.05
C PRO A 134 -0.33 4.48 0.60
N ARG A 135 0.58 5.13 -0.13
CA ARG A 135 0.43 6.48 -0.67
C ARG A 135 1.36 6.71 -1.87
N GLY A 136 0.98 7.64 -2.73
CA GLY A 136 1.76 8.09 -3.88
C GLY A 136 1.37 7.37 -5.17
N LYS A 137 2.28 7.37 -6.15
CA LYS A 137 2.03 6.91 -7.51
C LYS A 137 3.12 5.97 -7.99
N ALA A 138 2.70 4.80 -8.48
CA ALA A 138 3.56 3.82 -9.12
C ALA A 138 3.05 3.50 -10.53
N ARG A 139 3.96 3.47 -11.50
CA ARG A 139 3.70 3.03 -12.87
C ARG A 139 4.40 1.72 -13.11
N LEU A 140 3.66 0.72 -13.56
CA LEU A 140 4.12 -0.64 -13.76
C LEU A 140 4.12 -0.99 -15.23
N GLN A 141 5.15 -1.69 -15.65
CA GLN A 141 5.25 -2.31 -16.95
C GLN A 141 5.69 -3.75 -16.75
N ILE A 142 4.71 -4.66 -16.76
CA ILE A 142 4.90 -6.08 -16.46
C ILE A 142 4.67 -6.88 -17.73
N ARG A 143 5.60 -7.76 -18.09
CA ARG A 143 5.41 -8.66 -19.24
C ARG A 143 4.34 -9.70 -18.93
N LYS A 144 3.76 -10.28 -19.98
CA LYS A 144 2.86 -11.44 -19.82
C LYS A 144 3.59 -12.59 -19.14
N PHE A 145 2.98 -13.13 -18.09
CA PHE A 145 3.51 -14.27 -17.38
C PHE A 145 3.32 -15.57 -18.17
N THR A 146 4.28 -16.48 -18.04
CA THR A 146 4.24 -17.81 -18.65
C THR A 146 3.37 -18.77 -17.82
N ASN A 147 3.67 -18.92 -16.53
CA ASN A 147 2.94 -19.83 -15.62
C ASN A 147 1.60 -19.23 -15.21
N ARG A 148 0.52 -20.02 -15.20
CA ARG A 148 -0.86 -19.56 -14.96
C ARG A 148 -1.05 -18.99 -13.55
N GLY A 149 -0.37 -19.55 -12.54
CA GLY A 149 -0.39 -19.10 -11.16
C GLY A 149 0.40 -17.81 -10.89
N SER A 150 1.10 -17.27 -11.89
CA SER A 150 1.84 -16.00 -11.72
C SER A 150 0.91 -14.79 -11.73
N GLN A 151 1.14 -13.88 -10.78
CA GLN A 151 0.37 -12.65 -10.60
C GLN A 151 1.22 -11.59 -9.90
N LEU A 152 0.93 -10.32 -10.17
CA LEU A 152 1.41 -9.20 -9.40
C LEU A 152 0.22 -8.41 -8.86
N ASN A 153 0.21 -8.20 -7.55
CA ASN A 153 -0.84 -7.48 -6.85
C ASN A 153 -0.25 -6.26 -6.15
N ILE A 154 -0.94 -5.12 -6.25
CA ILE A 154 -0.69 -3.95 -5.42
C ILE A 154 -1.88 -3.73 -4.52
N GLN A 155 -1.60 -3.65 -3.22
CA GLN A 155 -2.57 -3.29 -2.21
C GLN A 155 -2.41 -1.81 -1.83
N THR A 156 -3.52 -1.10 -1.80
CA THR A 156 -3.65 0.27 -1.29
C THR A 156 -4.65 0.28 -0.13
N PRO A 157 -4.84 1.40 0.58
CA PRO A 157 -5.87 1.49 1.61
C PRO A 157 -7.29 1.23 1.10
N ALA A 158 -7.57 1.58 -0.16
CA ALA A 158 -8.90 1.44 -0.75
C ALA A 158 -9.16 0.05 -1.36
N GLY A 159 -8.13 -0.69 -1.80
CA GLY A 159 -8.34 -1.99 -2.44
C GLY A 159 -7.08 -2.63 -3.00
N ILE A 160 -7.28 -3.68 -3.80
CA ILE A 160 -6.22 -4.46 -4.44
C ILE A 160 -6.35 -4.32 -5.95
N SER A 161 -5.24 -4.05 -6.65
CA SER A 161 -5.14 -4.15 -8.10
C SER A 161 -4.25 -5.35 -8.47
N GLY A 162 -4.83 -6.34 -9.15
CA GLY A 162 -4.13 -7.56 -9.59
C GLY A 162 -3.97 -7.60 -11.10
N VAL A 163 -2.79 -8.02 -11.56
CA VAL A 163 -2.45 -8.05 -12.98
C VAL A 163 -1.75 -9.33 -13.43
N ARG A 164 -1.89 -9.60 -14.73
CA ARG A 164 -1.16 -10.64 -15.48
C ARG A 164 -0.67 -10.06 -16.80
N GLY A 165 0.51 -9.42 -16.76
CA GLY A 165 1.13 -8.82 -17.94
C GLY A 165 0.41 -7.57 -18.45
N THR A 166 0.59 -6.48 -17.71
CA THR A 166 -0.16 -5.24 -17.90
C THR A 166 0.78 -4.05 -17.75
N LYS A 167 0.51 -2.99 -18.50
CA LYS A 167 1.12 -1.67 -18.30
C LYS A 167 0.06 -0.75 -17.72
N TYR A 168 0.24 -0.32 -16.48
CA TYR A 168 -0.78 0.44 -15.75
C TYR A 168 -0.16 1.37 -14.71
N ILE A 169 -0.98 2.25 -14.18
CA ILE A 169 -0.62 3.23 -13.16
C ILE A 169 -1.57 3.01 -11.98
N VAL A 170 -1.02 3.01 -10.78
CA VAL A 170 -1.78 3.02 -9.53
C VAL A 170 -1.41 4.27 -8.75
N ILE A 171 -2.43 4.97 -8.24
CA ILE A 171 -2.27 6.15 -7.39
C ILE A 171 -3.05 5.89 -6.11
N ALA A 172 -2.36 5.89 -4.97
CA ALA A 172 -2.97 5.93 -3.65
C ALA A 172 -2.90 7.37 -3.12
N ARG A 173 -4.05 8.04 -3.07
CA ARG A 173 -4.17 9.43 -2.60
C ARG A 173 -3.94 9.54 -1.10
N SER A 174 -3.74 10.77 -0.61
CA SER A 174 -3.60 11.07 0.81
C SER A 174 -4.81 10.67 1.66
N ASN A 175 -6.01 10.66 1.08
CA ASN A 175 -7.24 10.15 1.72
C ASN A 175 -7.41 8.62 1.58
N GLY A 176 -6.41 7.92 1.04
CA GLY A 176 -6.42 6.47 0.83
C GLY A 176 -7.14 6.00 -0.45
N ASN A 177 -7.87 6.88 -1.14
CA ASN A 177 -8.56 6.52 -2.39
C ASN A 177 -7.56 6.06 -3.44
N MET A 178 -7.95 5.05 -4.22
CA MET A 178 -7.12 4.44 -5.24
C MET A 178 -7.64 4.78 -6.63
N ILE A 179 -6.74 5.21 -7.51
CA ILE A 179 -6.99 5.31 -8.95
C ILE A 179 -6.17 4.23 -9.65
N VAL A 180 -6.79 3.50 -10.56
CA VAL A 180 -6.12 2.58 -11.48
C VAL A 180 -6.35 3.07 -12.90
N THR A 181 -5.27 3.28 -13.64
CA THR A 181 -5.29 3.69 -15.05
C THR A 181 -4.55 2.64 -15.87
N THR A 182 -5.27 1.87 -16.69
CA THR A 182 -4.69 0.78 -17.49
C THR A 182 -4.35 1.29 -18.88
N LEU A 183 -3.06 1.23 -19.24
CA LEU A 183 -2.60 1.66 -20.55
C LEU A 183 -2.68 0.51 -21.56
N GLU A 184 -2.20 -0.68 -21.18
CA GLU A 184 -2.18 -1.87 -22.03
C GLU A 184 -2.47 -3.11 -21.17
N GLY A 185 -3.25 -4.06 -21.69
CA GLY A 185 -3.65 -5.27 -20.96
C GLY A 185 -4.93 -5.05 -20.15
N SER A 186 -5.00 -5.64 -18.95
CA SER A 186 -6.16 -5.53 -18.07
C SER A 186 -5.75 -5.59 -16.60
N VAL A 187 -6.46 -4.87 -15.74
CA VAL A 187 -6.26 -4.85 -14.28
C VAL A 187 -7.57 -5.26 -13.61
N ALA A 188 -7.52 -6.27 -12.74
CA ALA A 188 -8.62 -6.56 -11.85
C ALA A 188 -8.49 -5.69 -10.59
N THR A 189 -9.45 -4.81 -10.37
CA THR A 189 -9.50 -3.95 -9.18
C THR A 189 -10.55 -4.51 -8.24
N THR A 190 -10.17 -4.84 -7.00
CA THR A 190 -11.04 -5.47 -6.02
C THR A 190 -11.11 -4.66 -4.73
N ALA A 191 -12.32 -4.35 -4.29
CA ALA A 191 -12.63 -3.75 -2.99
C ALA A 191 -14.05 -4.10 -2.56
N GLN A 192 -14.32 -4.15 -1.26
CA GLN A 192 -15.65 -4.49 -0.71
C GLN A 192 -16.26 -5.77 -1.34
N LYS A 193 -15.42 -6.81 -1.53
CA LYS A 193 -15.76 -8.10 -2.16
C LYS A 193 -16.30 -8.00 -3.60
N ARG A 194 -16.15 -6.85 -4.25
CA ARG A 194 -16.49 -6.64 -5.66
C ARG A 194 -15.24 -6.38 -6.48
N THR A 195 -15.26 -6.90 -7.70
CA THR A 195 -14.15 -6.78 -8.66
C THR A 195 -14.65 -6.08 -9.90
N GLU A 196 -13.89 -5.08 -10.36
CA GLU A 196 -14.05 -4.42 -11.65
C GLU A 196 -12.84 -4.71 -12.53
N ILE A 197 -13.09 -4.97 -13.81
CA ILE A 197 -12.03 -5.20 -14.81
C ILE A 197 -11.77 -3.90 -15.57
N VAL A 198 -10.55 -3.36 -15.43
CA VAL A 198 -10.11 -2.12 -16.08
C VAL A 198 -9.20 -2.47 -17.25
N ASN A 199 -9.76 -2.47 -18.46
CA ASN A 199 -9.04 -2.78 -19.69
C ASN A 199 -8.15 -1.61 -20.16
N GLY A 200 -7.20 -1.90 -21.06
CA GLY A 200 -6.36 -0.89 -21.70
C GLY A 200 -7.18 0.24 -22.32
N GLY A 201 -6.80 1.49 -22.02
CA GLY A 201 -7.53 2.69 -22.42
C GLY A 201 -8.58 3.16 -21.41
N PHE A 202 -8.74 2.46 -20.28
CA PHE A 202 -9.71 2.78 -19.23
C PHE A 202 -9.05 3.03 -17.87
N GLU A 203 -9.80 3.68 -17.00
CA GLU A 203 -9.43 3.94 -15.61
C GLU A 203 -10.64 3.80 -14.68
N ASN A 204 -10.38 3.55 -13.40
CA ASN A 204 -11.42 3.57 -12.38
C ASN A 204 -10.94 4.15 -11.05
N LEU A 205 -11.90 4.47 -10.19
CA LEU A 205 -11.69 5.05 -8.87
C LEU A 205 -12.27 4.10 -7.83
N THR A 206 -11.50 3.82 -6.78
CA THR A 206 -11.97 3.10 -5.61
C THR A 206 -11.87 4.02 -4.40
N VAL A 207 -13.01 4.38 -3.83
CA VAL A 207 -13.08 5.16 -2.60
C VAL A 207 -12.89 4.20 -1.42
N VAL A 208 -12.16 4.61 -0.38
CA VAL A 208 -11.97 3.79 0.82
C VAL A 208 -13.33 3.41 1.41
N GLY A 209 -13.53 2.11 1.68
CA GLY A 209 -14.80 1.61 2.22
C GLY A 209 -15.87 1.32 1.16
N GLU A 210 -15.62 1.62 -0.11
CA GLU A 210 -16.55 1.43 -1.23
C GLU A 210 -16.02 0.40 -2.24
N PRO A 211 -16.89 -0.20 -3.06
CA PRO A 211 -16.44 -0.99 -4.21
C PRO A 211 -15.69 -0.11 -5.22
N PRO A 212 -14.95 -0.72 -6.16
CA PRO A 212 -14.44 -0.01 -7.32
C PRO A 212 -15.59 0.58 -8.15
N SER A 213 -15.43 1.79 -8.68
CA SER A 213 -16.34 2.35 -9.68
C SER A 213 -16.26 1.54 -10.98
N PRO A 214 -17.29 1.58 -11.83
CA PRO A 214 -17.18 1.14 -13.22
C PRO A 214 -16.00 1.80 -13.92
N ALA A 215 -15.35 1.07 -14.83
CA ALA A 215 -14.27 1.60 -15.64
C ALA A 215 -14.79 2.63 -16.67
N VAL A 216 -14.07 3.74 -16.82
CA VAL A 216 -14.38 4.80 -17.80
C VAL A 216 -13.17 5.06 -18.70
N PRO A 217 -13.35 5.56 -19.93
CA PRO A 217 -12.24 5.87 -20.82
C PRO A 217 -11.30 6.92 -20.22
N ILE A 218 -9.99 6.74 -20.41
CA ILE A 218 -8.98 7.68 -19.91
C ILE A 218 -9.14 9.05 -20.58
N LYS A 219 -9.16 10.11 -19.77
CA LYS A 219 -9.13 11.50 -20.26
C LYS A 219 -7.85 12.19 -19.80
N ASN A 220 -6.93 12.45 -20.72
CA ASN A 220 -5.65 13.11 -20.41
C ASN A 220 -5.77 14.65 -20.39
N GLU A 221 -6.70 15.14 -19.57
CA GLU A 221 -7.06 16.55 -19.46
C GLU A 221 -6.77 17.06 -18.04
N ALA A 222 -5.84 18.01 -17.93
CA ALA A 222 -5.51 18.67 -16.67
C ALA A 222 -6.34 19.94 -16.43
N SER A 223 -7.56 19.99 -16.98
CA SER A 223 -8.46 21.14 -16.85
C SER A 223 -8.83 21.38 -15.40
N PHE A 224 -8.95 22.65 -15.04
CA PHE A 224 -9.22 23.09 -13.68
C PHE A 224 -10.21 24.25 -13.71
N SER A 225 -11.23 24.17 -12.86
CA SER A 225 -12.15 25.28 -12.57
C SER A 225 -12.19 25.52 -11.07
N TYR A 226 -12.54 26.74 -10.67
CA TYR A 226 -12.53 27.12 -9.26
C TYR A 226 -13.55 28.20 -8.95
N VAL A 227 -13.90 28.30 -7.66
CA VAL A 227 -14.72 29.35 -7.07
C VAL A 227 -14.01 29.86 -5.81
N ILE A 228 -14.05 31.18 -5.62
CA ILE A 228 -13.48 31.87 -4.45
C ILE A 228 -14.61 32.54 -3.69
N ASN A 229 -14.87 32.09 -2.47
CA ASN A 229 -15.84 32.71 -1.58
C ASN A 229 -15.11 33.43 -0.46
N ARG A 230 -15.31 34.74 -0.34
CA ARG A 230 -14.74 35.55 0.74
C ARG A 230 -15.69 35.53 1.93
N GLN A 231 -15.14 35.27 3.11
CA GLN A 231 -15.88 35.20 4.35
C GLN A 231 -15.26 36.18 5.35
N ALA A 232 -16.11 36.89 6.07
CA ALA A 232 -15.71 37.71 7.21
C ALA A 232 -16.51 37.23 8.43
N SER A 233 -15.81 36.87 9.51
CA SER A 233 -16.46 36.52 10.77
C SER A 233 -15.67 37.11 11.94
N GLY A 234 -16.36 37.89 12.78
CA GLY A 234 -15.81 38.52 13.98
C GLY A 234 -14.54 39.34 13.72
N SER A 235 -13.39 38.73 13.99
CA SER A 235 -12.05 39.35 13.98
C SER A 235 -11.15 38.94 12.79
N GLY A 236 -11.64 38.12 11.85
CA GLY A 236 -10.83 37.60 10.74
C GLY A 236 -11.56 37.57 9.40
N ARG A 237 -10.82 37.86 8.33
CA ARG A 237 -11.23 37.55 6.96
C ARG A 237 -10.65 36.18 6.59
N SER A 238 -11.41 35.36 5.89
CA SER A 238 -10.95 34.10 5.31
C SER A 238 -11.44 33.94 3.89
N ILE A 239 -10.74 33.11 3.13
CA ILE A 239 -11.11 32.75 1.77
C ILE A 239 -11.37 31.24 1.74
N LEU A 240 -12.54 30.87 1.25
CA LEU A 240 -12.87 29.49 0.89
C LEU A 240 -12.59 29.31 -0.60
N PHE A 241 -11.58 28.50 -0.91
CA PHE A 241 -11.18 28.16 -2.27
C PHE A 241 -11.71 26.78 -2.61
N ILE A 242 -12.62 26.70 -3.59
CA ILE A 242 -13.23 25.46 -4.06
C ILE A 242 -12.68 25.20 -5.45
N GLY A 243 -12.09 24.02 -5.65
CA GLY A 243 -11.53 23.61 -6.92
C GLY A 243 -12.22 22.37 -7.47
N TYR A 244 -12.28 22.28 -8.79
CA TYR A 244 -12.81 21.13 -9.52
C TYR A 244 -11.86 20.75 -10.67
N THR A 245 -11.64 19.46 -10.81
CA THR A 245 -10.97 18.86 -11.97
C THR A 245 -11.53 17.45 -12.21
N ASN A 246 -11.03 16.75 -13.22
CA ASN A 246 -11.39 15.35 -13.41
C ASN A 246 -11.05 14.52 -12.14
N PRO A 247 -11.96 13.66 -11.64
CA PRO A 247 -11.77 12.87 -10.42
C PRO A 247 -10.63 11.85 -10.47
N PHE A 248 -9.96 11.64 -11.62
CA PHE A 248 -8.75 10.82 -11.76
C PHE A 248 -7.45 11.64 -11.66
N ASN A 249 -7.52 12.97 -11.71
CA ASN A 249 -6.34 13.84 -11.58
C ASN A 249 -5.85 13.92 -10.13
N THR A 250 -4.61 14.34 -9.95
CA THR A 250 -4.07 14.75 -8.65
C THR A 250 -3.92 16.26 -8.61
N VAL A 251 -4.15 16.86 -7.45
CA VAL A 251 -4.06 18.31 -7.26
C VAL A 251 -3.12 18.63 -6.12
N LYS A 252 -2.24 19.60 -6.34
CA LYS A 252 -1.45 20.25 -5.30
C LYS A 252 -1.79 21.74 -5.27
N VAL A 253 -2.00 22.26 -4.07
CA VAL A 253 -2.21 23.69 -3.81
C VAL A 253 -1.05 24.17 -2.96
N ASP A 254 -0.27 25.13 -3.49
CA ASP A 254 1.00 25.60 -2.93
C ASP A 254 1.92 24.45 -2.50
N GLY A 255 2.02 23.44 -3.37
CA GLY A 255 2.85 22.24 -3.18
C GLY A 255 2.24 21.17 -2.27
N ARG A 256 1.09 21.42 -1.64
CA ARG A 256 0.41 20.46 -0.74
C ARG A 256 -0.67 19.68 -1.48
N ASP A 257 -0.62 18.35 -1.40
CA ASP A 257 -1.63 17.45 -2.00
C ASP A 257 -3.03 17.75 -1.44
N GLN A 258 -4.00 17.89 -2.34
CA GLN A 258 -5.41 18.06 -2.00
C GLN A 258 -6.18 16.77 -2.35
N PRO A 259 -6.90 16.16 -1.38
CA PRO A 259 -7.75 15.03 -1.68
C PRO A 259 -8.95 15.48 -2.50
N LEU A 260 -9.24 14.76 -3.58
CA LEU A 260 -10.46 14.95 -4.37
C LEU A 260 -11.56 13.99 -3.90
N ASP A 261 -12.80 14.47 -3.90
CA ASP A 261 -13.99 13.62 -3.79
C ASP A 261 -14.24 12.79 -5.07
N ARG A 262 -15.31 12.00 -5.08
CA ARG A 262 -15.67 11.15 -6.24
C ARG A 262 -16.02 11.95 -7.50
N ASN A 263 -16.36 13.22 -7.34
CA ASN A 263 -16.76 14.11 -8.41
C ASN A 263 -15.57 14.97 -8.88
N GLY A 264 -14.44 14.96 -8.16
CA GLY A 264 -13.26 15.75 -8.50
C GLY A 264 -13.21 17.12 -7.82
N ASN A 265 -14.06 17.36 -6.81
CA ASN A 265 -14.04 18.58 -6.02
C ASN A 265 -13.04 18.47 -4.86
N PHE A 266 -12.50 19.62 -4.45
CA PHE A 266 -11.90 19.84 -3.15
C PHE A 266 -12.21 21.24 -2.65
N SER A 267 -12.02 21.47 -1.35
CA SER A 267 -12.19 22.77 -0.72
C SER A 267 -11.09 22.99 0.31
N ILE A 268 -10.52 24.18 0.33
CA ILE A 268 -9.50 24.61 1.29
C ILE A 268 -9.82 26.02 1.77
N GLN A 269 -9.71 26.23 3.08
CA GLN A 269 -9.88 27.54 3.68
C GLN A 269 -8.50 28.15 3.98
N PHE A 270 -8.31 29.38 3.51
CA PHE A 270 -7.15 30.19 3.83
C PHE A 270 -7.57 31.32 4.78
N PRO A 271 -6.72 31.73 5.74
CA PRO A 271 -6.84 33.09 6.27
C PRO A 271 -6.74 34.07 5.10
N ALA A 272 -7.46 35.20 5.16
CA ALA A 272 -7.36 36.22 4.11
C ALA A 272 -5.88 36.60 3.96
N PRO A 273 -5.31 36.37 2.78
CA PRO A 273 -3.90 36.08 2.69
C PRO A 273 -3.06 37.35 2.71
N SER A 274 -1.86 37.23 3.26
CA SER A 274 -0.74 38.15 3.02
C SER A 274 -0.14 37.99 1.63
N ASN A 275 -0.48 36.91 0.90
CA ASN A 275 -0.06 36.62 -0.47
C ASN A 275 -1.23 36.78 -1.45
N LEU A 276 -0.97 37.36 -2.62
CA LEU A 276 -2.02 37.73 -3.58
C LEU A 276 -2.39 36.60 -4.56
N LYS A 277 -1.69 35.46 -4.50
CA LYS A 277 -1.82 34.35 -5.46
C LYS A 277 -1.74 32.97 -4.78
N VAL A 278 -2.46 32.00 -5.34
CA VAL A 278 -2.33 30.56 -5.05
C VAL A 278 -1.81 29.83 -6.30
N ASN A 279 -0.88 28.91 -6.12
CA ASN A 279 -0.43 28.01 -7.18
C ASN A 279 -1.20 26.68 -7.10
N VAL A 280 -1.93 26.34 -8.15
CA VAL A 280 -2.60 25.04 -8.29
C VAL A 280 -1.92 24.23 -9.38
N LYS A 281 -1.33 23.09 -9.01
CA LYS A 281 -0.78 22.11 -9.94
C LYS A 281 -1.78 20.96 -10.10
N VAL A 282 -2.27 20.74 -11.31
CA VAL A 282 -3.09 19.60 -11.69
C VAL A 282 -2.24 18.63 -12.50
N GLU A 283 -2.25 17.35 -12.12
CA GLU A 283 -1.50 16.30 -12.81
C GLU A 283 -2.39 15.11 -13.14
N THR A 284 -2.43 14.73 -14.41
CA THR A 284 -3.17 13.56 -14.89
C THR A 284 -2.46 12.26 -14.50
N PRO A 285 -3.16 11.11 -14.46
CA PRO A 285 -2.51 9.83 -14.21
C PRO A 285 -1.35 9.54 -15.17
N GLN A 286 -1.47 9.95 -16.43
CA GLN A 286 -0.44 9.77 -17.47
C GLN A 286 0.77 10.70 -17.33
N GLY A 287 0.73 11.67 -16.41
CA GLY A 287 1.84 12.57 -16.10
C GLY A 287 1.79 13.92 -16.81
N LYS A 288 0.68 14.28 -17.47
CA LYS A 288 0.48 15.64 -17.99
C LYS A 288 0.27 16.57 -16.81
N VAL A 289 1.05 17.64 -16.74
CA VAL A 289 1.00 18.65 -15.67
C VAL A 289 0.53 19.98 -16.23
N GLN A 290 -0.38 20.64 -15.53
CA GLN A 290 -0.75 22.04 -15.74
C GLN A 290 -0.65 22.79 -14.43
N VAL A 291 -0.03 23.96 -14.44
CA VAL A 291 0.04 24.88 -13.30
C VAL A 291 -0.85 26.09 -13.58
N TYR A 292 -1.59 26.51 -12.57
CA TYR A 292 -2.48 27.67 -12.57
C TYR A 292 -2.04 28.62 -11.46
N GLU A 293 -1.72 29.86 -11.82
CA GLU A 293 -1.54 30.95 -10.85
C GLU A 293 -2.87 31.70 -10.70
N ILE A 294 -3.48 31.61 -9.51
CA ILE A 294 -4.82 32.15 -9.29
C ILE A 294 -4.74 33.35 -8.35
N PRO A 295 -5.16 34.55 -8.78
CA PRO A 295 -5.28 35.69 -7.90
C PRO A 295 -6.42 35.45 -6.89
N ILE A 296 -6.14 35.71 -5.61
CA ILE A 296 -7.07 35.48 -4.49
C ILE A 296 -7.50 36.77 -3.79
N LEU A 297 -7.10 37.93 -4.32
CA LEU A 297 -7.49 39.24 -3.83
C LEU A 297 -8.90 39.66 -4.23
#